data_AF-A0A336MVB4-F1
#
_entry.id   AF-A0A336MVB4-F1
#
_cell.length_a   1.000
_cell.length_b   1.000
_cell.length_c   1.000
_cell.angle_alpha   90.00
_cell.angle_beta   90.00
_cell.angle_gamma   90.00
#
_symmetry.space_group_name_H-M   'P 1'
#
loop_
_entity.id
_entity.type
_entity.pdbx_description
1 polymer ?
#
loop_
_entity_poly.entity_id
_entity_poly.type
_entity_poly.pdbx_seq_one_letter_code
_entity_poly.pdbx_strand_id
1 'polypeptide(L)'
;MSYLSCRNRISFLFRFPAFIKNYSQTLAPACKSHPNGKSGIVIGLYQRETDVEEPQFTPSGESFDTKSSGKLTTLLKDFRLTGELGKSKIFSGIDTEFGNICIVGLGKRGLGYCEVEAIDEFRENVRIAAGIGARHLRDHGCATIFLDSMEHPEHAAEGGALAIWRYQEHKKIDERLVIPKLELYECPESDAWTRGLFKADAQNLARTLCEAPSNQLTPTSFAQATIDALCPCGVNVEVRHSDWIESQKMNTFLSVAKSSCEPPVYLEINYNGDDKGNAPIVLVGTGITFNTGGLCLIEPSKIAEQKAAMTGGATVVATIR
;
A
#
# COMPACT_ATOMS: atom_id res chain seq x y z
N MET A 1 -10.83 -29.77 -21.67
CA MET A 1 -10.08 -29.90 -20.40
C MET A 1 -8.79 -29.10 -20.52
N SER A 2 -8.81 -27.85 -20.06
CA SER A 2 -7.64 -26.98 -20.03
C SER A 2 -7.57 -26.40 -18.63
N TYR A 3 -6.76 -27.01 -17.76
CA TYR A 3 -6.51 -26.47 -16.42
C TYR A 3 -5.50 -25.31 -16.56
N LEU A 4 -5.93 -24.11 -16.17
CA LEU A 4 -5.04 -22.98 -15.95
C LEU A 4 -4.47 -23.12 -14.53
N SER A 5 -3.21 -23.54 -14.47
CA SER A 5 -2.37 -23.69 -13.27
C SER A 5 -1.11 -22.86 -13.50
N CYS A 6 -0.30 -22.56 -12.46
CA CYS A 6 0.97 -21.83 -12.59
C CYS A 6 1.90 -22.36 -13.71
N ARG A 7 1.65 -23.55 -14.28
CA ARG A 7 2.37 -24.14 -15.43
C ARG A 7 1.96 -23.64 -16.82
N ASN A 8 0.78 -23.03 -17.03
CA ASN A 8 0.30 -22.63 -18.36
C ASN A 8 0.09 -21.11 -18.43
N ARG A 9 1.10 -20.36 -18.89
CA ARG A 9 0.94 -18.93 -19.25
C ARG A 9 0.03 -18.81 -20.48
N ILE A 10 -1.04 -18.02 -20.38
CA ILE A 10 -1.95 -17.73 -21.49
C ILE A 10 -1.19 -16.98 -22.59
N SER A 11 -1.14 -17.56 -23.79
CA SER A 11 -0.78 -16.89 -25.03
C SER A 11 -2.07 -16.65 -25.83
N PHE A 12 -2.85 -15.65 -25.42
CA PHE A 12 -3.93 -15.08 -26.22
C PHE A 12 -3.76 -13.56 -26.28
N LEU A 13 -3.88 -13.01 -27.49
CA LEU A 13 -3.62 -11.63 -27.88
C LEU A 13 -4.66 -10.64 -27.31
N PHE A 14 -4.65 -10.45 -25.99
CA PHE A 14 -4.96 -9.17 -25.37
C PHE A 14 -3.73 -8.78 -24.55
N ARG A 15 -2.94 -7.82 -25.05
CA ARG A 15 -1.86 -7.20 -24.27
C ARG A 15 -2.51 -6.39 -23.14
N PHE A 16 -2.88 -7.05 -22.06
CA PHE A 16 -3.00 -6.40 -20.76
C PHE A 16 -1.58 -5.99 -20.35
N PRO A 17 -1.30 -4.70 -20.11
CA PRO A 17 -0.04 -4.34 -19.47
C PRO A 17 -0.01 -5.06 -18.12
N ALA A 18 1.05 -5.84 -17.88
CA ALA A 18 1.24 -6.65 -16.68
C ALA A 18 0.75 -5.89 -15.43
N PHE A 19 -0.39 -6.32 -14.89
CA PHE A 19 -1.13 -5.60 -13.84
C PHE A 19 -0.36 -5.59 -12.52
N ILE A 20 0.65 -6.45 -12.42
CA ILE A 20 1.55 -6.57 -11.29
C ILE A 20 2.95 -6.64 -11.87
N LYS A 21 3.60 -5.47 -12.02
CA LYS A 21 5.05 -5.48 -12.10
C LYS A 21 5.55 -6.04 -10.78
N ASN A 22 6.27 -7.16 -10.87
CA ASN A 22 7.10 -7.67 -9.79
C ASN A 22 7.85 -6.49 -9.15
N TYR A 23 7.48 -6.13 -7.93
CA TYR A 23 8.25 -5.23 -7.07
C TYR A 23 9.52 -5.91 -6.53
N SER A 24 9.96 -6.99 -7.17
CA SER A 24 11.33 -7.47 -7.11
C SER A 24 12.10 -6.87 -8.30
N GLN A 25 12.81 -5.77 -8.01
CA GLN A 25 13.98 -5.29 -8.76
C GLN A 25 13.87 -5.13 -10.29
N THR A 26 12.80 -4.55 -10.83
CA THR A 26 12.83 -4.11 -12.25
C THR A 26 12.72 -2.60 -12.42
N LEU A 27 13.88 -2.03 -12.72
CA LEU A 27 14.11 -0.71 -13.32
C LEU A 27 12.93 -0.29 -14.21
N ALA A 28 12.30 0.83 -13.88
CA ALA A 28 11.35 1.48 -14.76
C ALA A 28 12.03 1.77 -16.13
N PRO A 29 11.32 1.62 -17.26
CA PRO A 29 11.82 2.15 -18.53
C PRO A 29 11.93 3.66 -18.36
N ALA A 30 13.10 4.20 -18.73
CA ALA A 30 13.50 5.59 -18.56
C ALA A 30 12.46 6.57 -19.13
N CYS A 31 11.48 6.97 -18.30
CA CYS A 31 10.79 8.24 -18.47
C CYS A 31 11.75 9.30 -17.96
N LYS A 32 12.36 10.02 -18.90
CA LYS A 32 13.19 11.23 -18.73
C LYS A 32 13.85 11.33 -17.36
N SER A 33 15.08 10.85 -17.27
CA SER A 33 16.00 11.15 -16.17
C SER A 33 15.94 12.64 -15.84
N HIS A 34 15.23 13.01 -14.77
CA HIS A 34 15.44 14.32 -14.16
C HIS A 34 16.83 14.27 -13.52
N PRO A 35 17.83 15.00 -14.03
CA PRO A 35 19.22 14.80 -13.64
C PRO A 35 19.57 15.28 -12.22
N ASN A 36 18.57 15.64 -11.40
CA ASN A 36 18.73 16.27 -10.08
C ASN A 36 17.51 15.99 -9.16
N GLY A 37 17.04 14.74 -9.07
CA GLY A 37 15.99 14.39 -8.11
C GLY A 37 16.48 14.59 -6.68
N LYS A 38 16.06 15.67 -6.01
CA LYS A 38 16.48 15.97 -4.63
C LYS A 38 16.00 14.86 -3.70
N SER A 39 16.92 14.25 -2.95
CA SER A 39 16.58 13.40 -1.80
C SER A 39 15.85 14.24 -0.75
N GLY A 40 14.91 13.63 -0.05
CA GLY A 40 14.24 14.23 1.09
C GLY A 40 14.32 13.32 2.30
N ILE A 41 14.26 13.88 3.50
CA ILE A 41 14.20 13.13 4.76
C ILE A 41 13.00 13.57 5.60
N VAL A 42 12.31 12.62 6.22
CA VAL A 42 11.25 12.88 7.21
C VAL A 42 11.81 12.61 8.60
N ILE A 43 11.68 13.58 9.49
CA ILE A 43 12.13 13.51 10.90
C ILE A 43 10.94 13.70 11.83
N GLY A 44 10.75 12.79 12.79
CA GLY A 44 9.69 12.86 13.78
C GLY A 44 9.98 13.85 14.91
N LEU A 45 8.96 14.57 15.36
CA LEU A 45 8.98 15.51 16.48
C LEU A 45 7.85 15.18 17.46
N TYR A 46 8.19 14.87 18.70
CA TYR A 46 7.21 14.65 19.77
C TYR A 46 6.50 15.95 20.15
N GLN A 47 5.21 15.81 20.48
CA GLN A 47 4.41 16.93 20.95
C GLN A 47 4.89 17.38 22.33
N ARG A 48 5.16 18.68 22.49
CA ARG A 48 5.41 19.25 23.83
C ARG A 48 4.17 19.13 24.71
N GLU A 49 4.33 18.74 25.96
CA GLU A 49 3.20 18.62 26.90
C GLU A 49 2.82 19.97 27.52
N THR A 50 3.80 20.87 27.66
CA THR A 50 3.60 22.22 28.19
C THR A 50 4.29 23.27 27.33
N ASP A 51 3.92 24.53 27.48
CA ASP A 51 4.58 25.65 26.79
C ASP A 51 6.02 25.90 27.27
N VAL A 52 6.42 25.28 28.37
CA VAL A 52 7.74 25.42 29.01
C VAL A 52 8.72 24.35 28.52
N GLU A 53 8.22 23.18 28.11
CA GLU A 53 9.05 22.11 27.59
C GLU A 53 9.45 22.33 26.13
N GLU A 54 10.73 22.10 25.84
CA GLU A 54 11.22 22.11 24.47
C GLU A 54 10.74 20.84 23.74
N PRO A 55 10.21 20.95 22.51
CA PRO A 55 9.79 19.79 21.73
C PRO A 55 10.99 18.93 21.39
N GLN A 56 10.85 17.61 21.57
CA GLN A 56 11.94 16.63 21.43
C GLN A 56 11.85 15.89 20.10
N PHE A 57 12.98 15.73 19.44
CA PHE A 57 13.07 14.87 18.28
C PHE A 57 13.05 13.39 18.69
N THR A 58 12.82 12.52 17.72
CA THR A 58 13.14 11.09 17.86
C THR A 58 14.65 10.89 18.02
N PRO A 59 15.11 9.71 18.49
CA PRO A 59 16.55 9.43 18.58
C PRO A 59 17.31 9.64 17.26
N SER A 60 16.71 9.22 16.13
CA SER A 60 17.27 9.46 14.80
C SER A 60 17.32 10.95 14.45
N GLY A 61 16.27 11.70 14.82
CA GLY A 61 16.20 13.14 14.62
C GLY A 61 17.21 13.92 15.46
N GLU A 62 17.46 13.52 16.70
CA GLU A 62 18.51 14.10 17.56
C GLU A 62 19.92 13.84 16.99
N SER A 63 20.17 12.61 16.52
CA SER A 63 21.41 12.26 15.81
C SER A 63 21.60 13.13 14.57
N PHE A 64 20.54 13.29 13.77
CA PHE A 64 20.56 14.14 12.58
C PHE A 64 20.80 15.62 12.94
N ASP A 65 20.12 16.15 13.96
CA ASP A 65 20.31 17.54 14.39
C ASP A 65 21.74 17.78 14.88
N THR A 66 22.33 16.83 15.61
CA THR A 66 23.73 16.86 16.05
C THR A 66 24.68 16.99 14.86
N LYS A 67 24.49 16.18 13.80
CA LYS A 67 25.27 16.29 12.55
C LYS A 67 25.07 17.63 11.86
N SER A 68 23.86 18.18 11.93
CA SER A 68 23.53 19.50 11.38
C SER A 68 24.02 20.68 12.24
N SER A 69 24.70 20.41 13.36
CA SER A 69 25.15 21.41 14.35
C SER A 69 24.00 22.21 15.01
N GLY A 70 22.88 21.56 15.32
CA GLY A 70 21.75 22.16 16.04
C GLY A 70 20.85 23.07 15.20
N LYS A 71 20.97 23.01 13.87
CA LYS A 71 20.16 23.84 12.97
C LYS A 71 18.68 23.49 13.04
N LEU A 72 18.31 22.23 13.20
CA LEU A 72 16.90 21.82 13.27
C LEU A 72 16.28 22.35 14.56
N THR A 73 16.98 22.25 15.70
CA THR A 73 16.53 22.84 16.96
C THR A 73 16.32 24.36 16.85
N THR A 74 17.17 25.05 16.09
CA THR A 74 16.99 26.48 15.80
C THR A 74 15.70 26.73 15.00
N LEU A 75 15.45 25.94 13.95
CA LEU A 75 14.23 26.02 13.14
C LEU A 75 12.95 25.71 13.93
N LEU A 76 13.01 24.78 14.88
CA LEU A 76 11.87 24.50 15.77
C LEU A 76 11.43 25.76 16.53
N LYS A 77 12.40 26.53 17.05
CA LYS A 77 12.15 27.77 17.80
C LYS A 77 11.62 28.88 16.89
N ASP A 78 12.25 29.08 15.74
CA ASP A 78 11.87 30.13 14.78
C ASP A 78 10.44 29.94 14.25
N PHE A 79 10.07 28.69 13.95
CA PHE A 79 8.77 28.35 13.38
C PHE A 79 7.74 27.87 14.41
N ARG A 80 8.10 27.85 15.70
CA ARG A 80 7.25 27.43 16.83
C ARG A 80 6.57 26.08 16.59
N LEU A 81 7.33 25.11 16.08
CA LEU A 81 6.81 23.77 15.82
C LEU A 81 6.60 23.05 17.16
N THR A 82 5.38 22.57 17.39
CA THR A 82 4.96 22.00 18.69
C THR A 82 4.98 20.49 18.75
N GLY A 83 5.10 19.81 17.60
CA GLY A 83 5.02 18.34 17.47
C GLY A 83 3.60 17.78 17.46
N GLU A 84 2.57 18.63 17.35
CA GLU A 84 1.16 18.21 17.21
C GLU A 84 0.99 17.25 16.02
N LEU A 85 0.33 16.12 16.28
CA LEU A 85 0.08 15.10 15.25
C LEU A 85 -0.60 15.72 14.04
N GLY A 86 -0.11 15.35 12.86
CA GLY A 86 -0.68 15.82 11.60
C GLY A 86 -0.11 17.15 11.08
N LYS A 87 0.63 17.89 11.91
CA LYS A 87 1.36 19.07 11.47
C LYS A 87 2.72 18.67 10.89
N SER A 88 3.16 19.38 9.86
CA SER A 88 4.50 19.22 9.31
C SER A 88 5.00 20.48 8.64
N LYS A 89 6.32 20.58 8.50
CA LYS A 89 6.99 21.71 7.86
C LYS A 89 8.21 21.22 7.08
N ILE A 90 8.36 21.72 5.85
CA ILE A 90 9.52 21.44 5.01
C ILE A 90 10.52 22.60 5.08
N PHE A 91 11.79 22.23 5.16
CA PHE A 91 12.95 23.11 5.10
C PHE A 91 13.88 22.62 3.99
N SER A 92 14.36 23.54 3.15
CA SER A 92 15.26 23.22 2.04
C SER A 92 16.63 23.86 2.25
N GLY A 93 17.69 23.20 1.79
CA GLY A 93 19.05 23.75 1.81
C GLY A 93 19.69 23.88 3.19
N ILE A 94 19.18 23.15 4.19
CA ILE A 94 19.74 23.09 5.55
C ILE A 94 20.92 22.12 5.62
N ASP A 95 20.80 21.01 4.90
CA ASP A 95 21.73 19.89 4.86
C ASP A 95 22.29 19.71 3.45
N THR A 96 23.48 19.11 3.35
CA THR A 96 24.16 18.87 2.08
C THR A 96 23.78 17.54 1.42
N GLU A 97 23.35 16.55 2.21
CA GLU A 97 22.92 15.23 1.74
C GLU A 97 21.44 15.22 1.33
N PHE A 98 20.59 15.88 2.13
CA PHE A 98 19.15 15.97 1.88
C PHE A 98 18.74 17.36 1.41
N GLY A 99 18.24 17.45 0.18
CA GLY A 99 17.79 18.72 -0.40
C GLY A 99 16.57 19.31 0.30
N ASN A 100 15.73 18.45 0.91
CA ASN A 100 14.55 18.83 1.68
C ASN A 100 14.44 17.99 2.96
N ILE A 101 14.12 18.65 4.07
CA ILE A 101 13.88 18.03 5.37
C ILE A 101 12.44 18.33 5.76
N CYS A 102 11.64 17.31 6.04
CA CYS A 102 10.28 17.44 6.52
C CYS A 102 10.22 17.06 8.00
N ILE A 103 9.99 18.04 8.87
CA ILE A 103 9.72 17.79 10.29
C ILE A 103 8.22 17.50 10.43
N VAL A 104 7.86 16.36 11.01
CA VAL A 104 6.47 15.91 11.20
C VAL A 104 6.16 15.72 12.68
N GLY A 105 4.99 16.17 13.12
CA GLY A 105 4.54 15.96 14.49
C GLY A 105 4.05 14.54 14.73
N LEU A 106 4.56 13.90 15.78
CA LEU A 106 4.22 12.54 16.23
C LEU A 106 3.09 12.50 17.27
N GLY A 107 2.66 13.67 17.76
CA GLY A 107 1.74 13.71 18.90
C GLY A 107 2.44 13.37 20.22
N LYS A 108 1.64 13.05 21.23
CA LYS A 108 2.12 12.79 22.60
C LYS A 108 3.03 11.58 22.66
N ARG A 109 4.04 11.65 23.53
CA ARG A 109 4.94 10.54 23.83
C ARG A 109 4.26 9.56 24.81
N GLY A 110 4.71 8.31 24.80
CA GLY A 110 4.28 7.31 25.79
C GLY A 110 2.84 6.81 25.62
N LEU A 111 2.23 7.08 24.46
CA LEU A 111 0.96 6.45 24.08
C LEU A 111 1.18 4.95 23.86
N GLY A 112 0.11 4.17 24.06
CA GLY A 112 0.13 2.73 23.92
C GLY A 112 -1.20 2.22 23.38
N TYR A 113 -1.60 1.03 23.80
CA TYR A 113 -2.88 0.45 23.41
C TYR A 113 -4.05 1.18 24.09
N CYS A 114 -4.97 1.71 23.28
CA CYS A 114 -6.21 2.29 23.72
C CYS A 114 -7.32 1.25 23.58
N GLU A 115 -7.89 0.80 24.71
CA GLU A 115 -8.94 -0.22 24.73
C GLU A 115 -10.22 0.25 24.04
N VAL A 116 -10.53 1.56 24.12
CA VAL A 116 -11.74 2.14 23.53
C VAL A 116 -11.67 2.13 22.01
N GLU A 117 -10.52 2.49 21.45
CA GLU A 117 -10.29 2.52 20.00
C GLU A 117 -9.82 1.17 19.43
N ALA A 118 -9.51 0.21 20.31
CA ALA A 118 -8.95 -1.10 19.98
C ALA A 118 -7.70 -1.03 19.08
N ILE A 119 -6.86 -0.01 19.30
CA ILE A 119 -5.67 0.27 18.51
C ILE A 119 -4.51 0.72 19.41
N ASP A 120 -3.29 0.43 18.98
CA ASP A 120 -2.10 1.07 19.52
C ASP A 120 -1.95 2.47 18.91
N GLU A 121 -2.26 3.49 19.71
CA GLU A 121 -2.32 4.89 19.26
C GLU A 121 -0.95 5.40 18.81
N PHE A 122 0.13 4.98 19.47
CA PHE A 122 1.46 5.45 19.11
C PHE A 122 1.89 4.89 17.76
N ARG A 123 1.66 3.61 17.53
CA ARG A 123 1.88 2.96 16.23
C ARG A 123 1.07 3.61 15.11
N GLU A 124 -0.16 4.01 15.39
CA GLU A 124 -1.00 4.72 14.42
C GLU A 124 -0.49 6.15 14.14
N ASN A 125 -0.05 6.86 15.17
CA ASN A 125 0.59 8.18 15.01
C ASN A 125 1.82 8.10 14.11
N VAL A 126 2.65 7.07 14.27
CA VAL A 126 3.81 6.84 13.39
C VAL A 126 3.37 6.67 11.93
N ARG A 127 2.33 5.87 11.65
CA ARG A 127 1.81 5.72 10.28
C ARG A 127 1.34 7.06 9.71
N ILE A 128 0.59 7.83 10.49
CA ILE A 128 0.05 9.14 10.09
C ILE A 128 1.18 10.11 9.78
N ALA A 129 2.16 10.25 10.68
CA ALA A 129 3.28 11.17 10.55
C ALA A 129 4.18 10.81 9.36
N ALA A 130 4.57 9.54 9.24
CA ALA A 130 5.35 9.04 8.10
C ALA A 130 4.63 9.27 6.77
N GLY A 131 3.32 9.00 6.74
CA GLY A 131 2.50 9.22 5.55
C GLY A 131 2.37 10.69 5.15
N ILE A 132 2.23 11.60 6.11
CA ILE A 132 2.19 13.05 5.86
C ILE A 132 3.54 13.54 5.33
N GLY A 133 4.63 13.17 6.01
CA GLY A 133 5.98 13.56 5.61
C GLY A 133 6.32 13.08 4.20
N ALA A 134 6.03 11.81 3.90
CA ALA A 134 6.27 11.22 2.60
C ALA A 134 5.47 11.90 1.48
N ARG A 135 4.18 12.22 1.71
CA ARG A 135 3.37 12.96 0.73
C ARG A 135 3.90 14.36 0.50
N HIS A 136 4.23 15.09 1.57
CA HIS A 136 4.73 16.45 1.45
C HIS A 136 6.04 16.50 0.67
N LEU A 137 6.98 15.59 0.94
CA LEU A 137 8.24 15.52 0.18
C LEU A 137 8.04 15.10 -1.28
N ARG A 138 7.13 14.17 -1.57
CA ARG A 138 6.74 13.85 -2.97
C ARG A 138 6.25 15.09 -3.69
N ASP A 139 5.37 15.86 -3.05
CA ASP A 139 4.77 17.06 -3.65
C ASP A 139 5.82 18.19 -3.83
N HIS A 140 6.95 18.11 -3.12
CA HIS A 140 8.14 18.95 -3.32
C HIS A 140 9.16 18.35 -4.31
N GLY A 141 8.77 17.32 -5.07
CA GLY A 141 9.58 16.75 -6.14
C GLY A 141 10.70 15.80 -5.68
N CYS A 142 10.66 15.32 -4.44
CA CYS A 142 11.64 14.33 -3.99
C CYS A 142 11.40 12.96 -4.66
N ALA A 143 12.44 12.43 -5.30
CA ALA A 143 12.39 11.12 -5.96
C ALA A 143 12.74 9.95 -5.00
N THR A 144 13.57 10.23 -3.99
CA THR A 144 13.91 9.31 -2.90
C THR A 144 13.62 10.01 -1.59
N ILE A 145 12.93 9.32 -0.68
CA ILE A 145 12.55 9.81 0.63
C ILE A 145 13.08 8.85 1.69
N PHE A 146 13.88 9.38 2.60
CA PHE A 146 14.35 8.69 3.78
C PHE A 146 13.38 8.94 4.92
N LEU A 147 12.85 7.88 5.53
CA LEU A 147 11.95 7.98 6.68
C LEU A 147 12.71 7.62 7.94
N ASP A 148 12.65 8.51 8.92
CA ASP A 148 12.90 8.17 10.31
C ASP A 148 12.03 6.98 10.73
N SER A 149 12.62 6.05 11.48
CA SER A 149 11.91 4.90 12.02
C SER A 149 10.83 5.31 13.02
N MET A 150 10.98 6.48 13.66
CA MET A 150 10.10 6.97 14.73
C MET A 150 9.92 5.90 15.82
N GLU A 151 11.00 5.14 16.09
CA GLU A 151 11.06 4.00 17.00
C GLU A 151 10.18 2.80 16.60
N HIS A 152 9.45 2.89 15.47
CA HIS A 152 8.60 1.84 14.91
C HIS A 152 8.75 1.72 13.39
N PRO A 153 9.90 1.20 12.90
CA PRO A 153 10.23 1.17 11.47
C PRO A 153 9.19 0.45 10.61
N GLU A 154 8.55 -0.60 11.13
CA GLU A 154 7.46 -1.30 10.43
C GLU A 154 6.27 -0.37 10.15
N HIS A 155 5.90 0.47 11.11
CA HIS A 155 4.75 1.37 11.03
C HIS A 155 5.07 2.61 10.18
N ALA A 156 6.31 3.10 10.27
CA ALA A 156 6.80 4.17 9.42
C ALA A 156 6.79 3.75 7.94
N ALA A 157 7.26 2.53 7.65
CA ALA A 157 7.19 1.93 6.32
C ALA A 157 5.74 1.80 5.82
N GLU A 158 4.85 1.24 6.64
CA GLU A 158 3.43 1.10 6.33
C GLU A 158 2.80 2.44 5.96
N GLY A 159 2.90 3.42 6.86
CA GLY A 159 2.30 4.74 6.69
C GLY A 159 2.86 5.49 5.49
N GLY A 160 4.18 5.49 5.32
CA GLY A 160 4.85 6.09 4.18
C GLY A 160 4.38 5.50 2.85
N ALA A 161 4.45 4.16 2.71
CA ALA A 161 4.14 3.46 1.47
C ALA A 161 2.64 3.55 1.10
N LEU A 162 1.74 3.40 2.07
CA LEU A 162 0.30 3.55 1.86
C LEU A 162 -0.07 4.97 1.42
N ALA A 163 0.59 5.98 1.98
CA ALA A 163 0.29 7.38 1.73
C ALA A 163 0.74 7.89 0.37
N ILE A 164 1.88 7.40 -0.14
CA ILE A 164 2.40 7.81 -1.46
C ILE A 164 1.75 7.05 -2.61
N TRP A 165 1.19 5.85 -2.37
CA TRP A 165 0.54 5.04 -3.39
C TRP A 165 -0.57 5.79 -4.12
N ARG A 166 -0.65 5.61 -5.43
CA ARG A 166 -1.71 6.18 -6.29
C ARG A 166 -2.04 5.22 -7.42
N TYR A 167 -3.33 4.97 -7.64
CA TYR A 167 -3.81 4.35 -8.87
C TYR A 167 -3.79 5.36 -10.01
N GLN A 168 -2.93 5.17 -11.02
CA GLN A 168 -2.71 6.16 -12.09
C GLN A 168 -2.58 5.52 -13.49
N GLU A 169 -2.90 4.24 -13.65
CA GLU A 169 -2.66 3.51 -14.91
C GLU A 169 -3.46 4.06 -16.11
N HIS A 170 -4.58 4.74 -15.84
CA HIS A 170 -5.41 5.38 -16.86
C HIS A 170 -5.16 6.88 -17.03
N LYS A 171 -4.21 7.45 -16.27
CA LYS A 171 -3.76 8.83 -16.50
C LYS A 171 -2.72 8.87 -17.60
N LYS A 172 -2.69 9.99 -18.33
CA LYS A 172 -1.59 10.29 -19.27
C LYS A 172 -0.27 10.36 -18.52
N ILE A 173 0.81 9.94 -19.18
CA ILE A 173 2.13 9.77 -18.54
C ILE A 173 2.61 11.08 -17.89
N ASP A 174 2.39 12.21 -18.55
CA ASP A 174 2.75 13.55 -18.08
C ASP A 174 1.85 14.09 -16.94
N GLU A 175 0.68 13.49 -16.73
CA GLU A 175 -0.23 13.80 -15.63
C GLU A 175 -0.06 12.85 -14.43
N ARG A 176 0.84 11.85 -14.52
CA ARG A 176 1.12 10.91 -13.43
C ARG A 176 2.04 11.57 -12.39
N LEU A 177 1.68 11.43 -11.12
CA LEU A 177 2.57 11.75 -10.02
C LEU A 177 3.71 10.72 -9.97
N VAL A 178 4.93 11.20 -9.73
CA VAL A 178 6.08 10.34 -9.41
C VAL A 178 5.83 9.70 -8.04
N ILE A 179 5.95 8.37 -7.97
CA ILE A 179 5.93 7.64 -6.70
C ILE A 179 7.38 7.54 -6.22
N PRO A 180 7.75 8.19 -5.10
CA PRO A 180 9.12 8.21 -4.62
C PRO A 180 9.53 6.84 -4.10
N LYS A 181 10.83 6.54 -4.17
CA LYS A 181 11.44 5.42 -3.45
C LYS A 181 11.52 5.75 -1.96
N LEU A 182 11.06 4.85 -1.09
CA LEU A 182 11.20 4.99 0.35
C LEU A 182 12.43 4.21 0.84
N GLU A 183 13.21 4.82 1.71
CA GLU A 183 14.34 4.20 2.39
C GLU A 183 14.27 4.48 3.90
N LEU A 184 14.80 3.55 4.69
CA LEU A 184 14.90 3.69 6.14
C LEU A 184 16.10 4.58 6.48
N TYR A 185 15.90 5.60 7.31
CA TYR A 185 16.98 6.44 7.80
C TYR A 185 17.61 5.85 9.07
N GLU A 186 18.92 5.59 9.03
CA GLU A 186 19.79 5.25 10.17
C GLU A 186 19.19 4.36 11.27
N CYS A 187 18.57 3.24 10.89
CA CYS A 187 18.01 2.28 11.84
C CYS A 187 18.46 0.85 11.49
N PRO A 188 19.00 0.08 12.45
CA PRO A 188 19.50 -1.27 12.19
C PRO A 188 18.38 -2.31 12.02
N GLU A 189 17.13 -1.98 12.37
CA GLU A 189 15.98 -2.90 12.29
C GLU A 189 15.38 -2.98 10.87
N SER A 190 16.22 -3.31 9.88
CA SER A 190 15.82 -3.42 8.47
C SER A 190 14.71 -4.43 8.21
N ASP A 191 14.64 -5.50 9.01
CA ASP A 191 13.62 -6.54 8.87
C ASP A 191 12.22 -6.02 9.20
N ALA A 192 12.10 -5.20 10.25
CA ALA A 192 10.84 -4.59 10.63
C ALA A 192 10.35 -3.60 9.58
N TRP A 193 11.24 -2.75 9.08
CA TRP A 193 10.95 -1.88 7.93
C TRP A 193 10.47 -2.66 6.71
N THR A 194 11.18 -3.75 6.37
CA THR A 194 10.85 -4.59 5.22
C THR A 194 9.48 -5.26 5.37
N ARG A 195 9.14 -5.77 6.57
CA ARG A 195 7.79 -6.27 6.86
C ARG A 195 6.72 -5.22 6.64
N GLY A 196 6.96 -3.98 7.07
CA GLY A 196 6.02 -2.88 6.90
C GLY A 196 5.79 -2.52 5.42
N LEU A 197 6.86 -2.53 4.62
CA LEU A 197 6.75 -2.38 3.17
C LEU A 197 5.93 -3.50 2.53
N PHE A 198 6.14 -4.77 2.93
CA PHE A 198 5.35 -5.89 2.42
C PHE A 198 3.87 -5.78 2.78
N LYS A 199 3.55 -5.42 4.03
CA LYS A 199 2.16 -5.20 4.46
C LYS A 199 1.48 -4.09 3.68
N ALA A 200 2.16 -2.95 3.48
CA ALA A 200 1.63 -1.87 2.66
C ALA A 200 1.47 -2.27 1.20
N ASP A 201 2.42 -3.02 0.62
CA ASP A 201 2.33 -3.50 -0.75
C ASP A 201 1.19 -4.51 -0.95
N ALA A 202 0.97 -5.41 0.00
CA ALA A 202 -0.19 -6.30 0.03
C ALA A 202 -1.51 -5.52 0.08
N GLN A 203 -1.65 -4.56 0.99
CA GLN A 203 -2.85 -3.72 1.05
C GLN A 203 -3.03 -2.87 -0.23
N ASN A 204 -1.94 -2.37 -0.82
CA ASN A 204 -1.95 -1.64 -2.07
C ASN A 204 -2.32 -2.52 -3.27
N LEU A 205 -2.02 -3.82 -3.25
CA LEU A 205 -2.53 -4.77 -4.23
C LEU A 205 -4.07 -4.85 -4.15
N ALA A 206 -4.63 -5.00 -2.94
CA ALA A 206 -6.09 -4.97 -2.77
C ALA A 206 -6.68 -3.66 -3.29
N ARG A 207 -6.09 -2.50 -2.92
CA ARG A 207 -6.51 -1.18 -3.44
C ARG A 207 -6.42 -1.10 -4.97
N THR A 208 -5.38 -1.68 -5.58
CA THR A 208 -5.19 -1.69 -7.04
C THR A 208 -6.30 -2.48 -7.73
N LEU A 209 -6.65 -3.64 -7.18
CA LEU A 209 -7.75 -4.46 -7.69
C LEU A 209 -9.09 -3.72 -7.52
N CYS A 210 -9.37 -3.12 -6.36
CA CYS A 210 -10.63 -2.40 -6.12
C CYS A 210 -10.77 -1.09 -6.92
N GLU A 211 -9.66 -0.42 -7.23
CA GLU A 211 -9.68 0.83 -8.03
C GLU A 211 -9.78 0.58 -9.53
N ALA A 212 -9.41 -0.61 -10.00
CA ALA A 212 -9.47 -0.96 -11.40
C ALA A 212 -10.90 -0.88 -11.94
N PRO A 213 -11.12 -0.34 -13.14
CA PRO A 213 -12.45 -0.25 -13.71
C PRO A 213 -12.93 -1.65 -14.12
N SER A 214 -14.19 -1.97 -13.84
CA SER A 214 -14.73 -3.34 -13.98
C SER A 214 -14.78 -3.87 -15.41
N ASN A 215 -14.72 -3.01 -16.42
CA ASN A 215 -14.60 -3.43 -17.81
C ASN A 215 -13.20 -3.98 -18.14
N GLN A 216 -12.20 -3.72 -17.28
CA GLN A 216 -10.86 -4.29 -17.38
C GLN A 216 -10.61 -5.37 -16.33
N LEU A 217 -11.08 -5.14 -15.10
CA LEU A 217 -11.01 -6.11 -14.02
C LEU A 217 -12.23 -7.04 -14.03
N THR A 218 -12.35 -7.85 -15.08
CA THR A 218 -13.37 -8.90 -15.15
C THR A 218 -13.01 -10.08 -14.23
N PRO A 219 -13.91 -11.05 -13.97
CA PRO A 219 -13.59 -12.22 -13.15
C PRO A 219 -12.35 -12.97 -13.65
N THR A 220 -12.19 -13.10 -14.97
CA THR A 220 -11.02 -13.76 -15.56
C THR A 220 -9.75 -12.91 -15.39
N SER A 221 -9.83 -11.59 -15.57
CA SER A 221 -8.70 -10.69 -15.30
C SER A 221 -8.30 -10.67 -13.82
N PHE A 222 -9.27 -10.72 -12.90
CA PHE A 222 -9.03 -10.84 -11.47
C PHE A 222 -8.30 -12.16 -11.13
N ALA A 223 -8.71 -13.27 -11.75
CA ALA A 223 -8.01 -14.55 -11.64
C ALA A 223 -6.58 -14.49 -12.16
N GLN A 224 -6.35 -13.85 -13.31
CA GLN A 224 -5.00 -13.66 -13.84
C GLN A 224 -4.14 -12.79 -12.93
N ALA A 225 -4.68 -11.68 -12.41
CA ALA A 225 -3.96 -10.83 -11.46
C ALA A 225 -3.61 -11.59 -10.18
N THR A 226 -4.48 -12.50 -9.72
CA THR A 226 -4.20 -13.40 -8.58
C THR A 226 -3.03 -14.34 -8.88
N ILE A 227 -3.00 -14.96 -10.07
CA ILE A 227 -1.88 -15.82 -10.52
C ILE A 227 -0.57 -15.02 -10.53
N ASP A 228 -0.60 -13.84 -11.13
CA ASP A 228 0.57 -12.96 -11.27
C ASP A 228 1.10 -12.51 -9.91
N ALA A 229 0.21 -12.29 -8.93
CA ALA A 229 0.55 -11.89 -7.56
C ALA A 229 1.19 -13.01 -6.75
N LEU A 230 0.62 -14.23 -6.84
CA LEU A 230 0.82 -15.28 -5.84
C LEU A 230 1.71 -16.44 -6.31
N CYS A 231 1.68 -16.82 -7.60
CA CYS A 231 2.54 -17.89 -8.10
C CYS A 231 4.05 -17.59 -7.89
N PRO A 232 4.56 -16.35 -8.05
CA PRO A 232 5.95 -16.03 -7.73
C PRO A 232 6.34 -16.26 -6.26
N CYS A 233 5.37 -16.24 -5.34
CA CYS A 233 5.56 -16.53 -3.92
C CYS A 233 5.47 -18.02 -3.59
N GLY A 234 5.33 -18.90 -4.60
CA GLY A 234 5.19 -20.35 -4.39
C GLY A 234 3.78 -20.80 -4.01
N VAL A 235 2.77 -19.93 -4.14
CA VAL A 235 1.37 -20.25 -3.88
C VAL A 235 0.74 -20.89 -5.12
N ASN A 236 -0.05 -21.95 -4.94
CA ASN A 236 -0.80 -22.58 -6.03
C ASN A 236 -2.15 -21.88 -6.21
N VAL A 237 -2.45 -21.45 -7.44
CA VAL A 237 -3.73 -20.82 -7.79
C VAL A 237 -4.43 -21.67 -8.85
N GLU A 238 -5.64 -22.12 -8.55
CA GLU A 238 -6.49 -22.89 -9.46
C GLU A 238 -7.71 -22.07 -9.88
N VAL A 239 -7.83 -21.86 -11.20
CA VAL A 239 -8.97 -21.17 -11.80
C VAL A 239 -9.98 -22.20 -12.27
N ARG A 240 -11.14 -22.23 -11.63
CA ARG A 240 -12.26 -23.11 -11.99
C ARG A 240 -13.25 -22.37 -12.89
N HIS A 241 -13.54 -22.94 -14.05
CA HIS A 241 -14.48 -22.37 -15.02
C HIS A 241 -15.89 -22.94 -14.85
N SER A 242 -16.84 -22.41 -15.62
CA SER A 242 -18.27 -22.74 -15.56
C SER A 242 -18.58 -24.24 -15.49
N ASP A 243 -17.96 -25.08 -16.33
CA ASP A 243 -18.18 -26.54 -16.31
C ASP A 243 -17.89 -27.16 -14.93
N TRP A 244 -16.82 -26.72 -14.28
CA TRP A 244 -16.48 -27.19 -12.94
C TRP A 244 -17.51 -26.69 -11.93
N ILE A 245 -17.88 -25.42 -11.99
CA ILE A 245 -18.85 -24.78 -11.08
C ILE A 245 -20.22 -25.47 -11.18
N GLU A 246 -20.64 -25.83 -12.39
CA GLU A 246 -21.84 -26.62 -12.66
C GLU A 246 -21.73 -28.04 -12.10
N SER A 247 -20.59 -28.71 -12.30
CA SER A 247 -20.34 -30.06 -11.74
C SER A 247 -20.41 -30.09 -10.21
N GLN A 248 -20.03 -28.98 -9.55
CA GLN A 248 -20.12 -28.82 -8.10
C GLN A 248 -21.52 -28.40 -7.62
N LYS A 249 -22.50 -28.25 -8.52
CA LYS A 249 -23.88 -27.86 -8.21
C LYS A 249 -23.99 -26.53 -7.45
N MET A 250 -23.12 -25.57 -7.74
CA MET A 250 -23.11 -24.24 -7.11
C MET A 250 -24.22 -23.32 -7.67
N ASN A 251 -25.48 -23.77 -7.57
CA ASN A 251 -26.63 -23.14 -8.23
C ASN A 251 -26.86 -21.67 -7.80
N THR A 252 -26.62 -21.34 -6.53
CA THR A 252 -26.75 -19.97 -6.02
C THR A 252 -25.70 -19.03 -6.61
N PHE A 253 -24.48 -19.51 -6.81
CA PHE A 253 -23.44 -18.72 -7.47
C PHE A 253 -23.76 -18.55 -8.97
N LEU A 254 -24.18 -19.64 -9.63
CA LEU A 254 -24.54 -19.62 -11.05
C LEU A 254 -25.76 -18.73 -11.34
N SER A 255 -26.74 -18.66 -10.45
CA SER A 255 -27.92 -17.79 -10.65
C SER A 255 -27.54 -16.31 -10.69
N VAL A 256 -26.58 -15.89 -9.86
CA VAL A 256 -26.03 -14.53 -9.89
C VAL A 256 -25.22 -14.31 -11.17
N ALA A 257 -24.29 -15.22 -11.50
CA ALA A 257 -23.43 -15.07 -12.67
C ALA A 257 -24.19 -14.97 -14.00
N LYS A 258 -25.30 -15.70 -14.13
CA LYS A 258 -26.17 -15.68 -15.33
C LYS A 258 -26.80 -14.32 -15.64
N SER A 259 -26.73 -13.36 -14.71
CA SER A 259 -27.19 -11.97 -14.94
C SER A 259 -26.21 -11.13 -15.77
N SER A 260 -25.03 -11.66 -16.09
CA SER A 260 -24.00 -11.00 -16.89
C SER A 260 -23.63 -11.83 -18.12
N CYS A 261 -23.10 -11.17 -19.15
CA CYS A 261 -22.46 -11.83 -20.29
C CYS A 261 -21.00 -12.24 -20.00
N GLU A 262 -20.41 -11.72 -18.93
CA GLU A 262 -19.04 -12.05 -18.53
C GLU A 262 -19.01 -13.42 -17.83
N PRO A 263 -18.18 -14.37 -18.30
CA PRO A 263 -18.15 -15.72 -17.73
C PRO A 263 -17.64 -15.72 -16.28
N PRO A 264 -18.28 -16.50 -15.38
CA PRO A 264 -17.81 -16.61 -14.00
C PRO A 264 -16.56 -17.47 -13.90
N VAL A 265 -15.75 -17.18 -12.89
CA VAL A 265 -14.68 -18.06 -12.42
C VAL A 265 -14.82 -18.26 -10.92
N TYR A 266 -14.38 -19.42 -10.44
CA TYR A 266 -14.22 -19.71 -9.02
C TYR A 266 -12.73 -19.91 -8.74
N LEU A 267 -12.17 -19.11 -7.85
CA LEU A 267 -10.76 -19.12 -7.51
C LEU A 267 -10.51 -19.96 -6.26
N GLU A 268 -9.56 -20.87 -6.37
CA GLU A 268 -9.06 -21.67 -5.25
C GLU A 268 -7.56 -21.41 -5.10
N ILE A 269 -7.15 -20.93 -3.92
CA ILE A 269 -5.78 -20.49 -3.64
C ILE A 269 -5.24 -21.33 -2.50
N ASN A 270 -4.11 -22.00 -2.72
CA ASN A 270 -3.54 -22.97 -1.81
C ASN A 270 -2.09 -22.57 -1.47
N TYR A 271 -1.87 -22.13 -0.24
CA TYR A 271 -0.55 -21.90 0.34
C TYR A 271 -0.23 -23.00 1.35
N ASN A 272 0.76 -23.85 1.04
CA ASN A 272 1.16 -24.98 1.87
C ASN A 272 2.43 -24.64 2.66
N GLY A 273 2.29 -23.76 3.65
CA GLY A 273 3.39 -23.34 4.53
C GLY A 273 3.61 -24.24 5.75
N ASP A 274 2.77 -25.26 5.94
CA ASP A 274 2.75 -26.14 7.11
C ASP A 274 2.69 -27.63 6.69
N ASP A 275 2.79 -28.53 7.65
CA ASP A 275 2.68 -29.97 7.43
C ASP A 275 1.32 -30.36 6.85
N LYS A 276 1.32 -31.27 5.87
CA LYS A 276 0.13 -31.71 5.10
C LYS A 276 -1.01 -32.29 5.95
N GLY A 277 -0.75 -32.65 7.21
CA GLY A 277 -1.73 -33.22 8.13
C GLY A 277 -2.53 -32.20 8.93
N ASN A 278 -2.11 -30.94 8.95
CA ASN A 278 -2.76 -29.90 9.73
C ASN A 278 -3.98 -29.34 9.00
N ALA A 279 -5.00 -28.96 9.77
CA ALA A 279 -6.21 -28.36 9.22
C ALA A 279 -5.88 -26.97 8.64
N PRO A 280 -6.31 -26.66 7.41
CA PRO A 280 -6.01 -25.35 6.81
C PRO A 280 -6.85 -24.24 7.43
N ILE A 281 -6.33 -23.02 7.40
CA ILE A 281 -7.13 -21.81 7.59
C ILE A 281 -7.81 -21.49 6.26
N VAL A 282 -9.14 -21.42 6.25
CA VAL A 282 -9.92 -21.10 5.04
C VAL A 282 -10.37 -19.65 5.09
N LEU A 283 -9.96 -18.87 4.10
CA LEU A 283 -10.41 -17.51 3.87
C LEU A 283 -11.34 -17.49 2.66
N VAL A 284 -12.50 -16.84 2.78
CA VAL A 284 -13.48 -16.71 1.69
C VAL A 284 -13.77 -15.24 1.46
N GLY A 285 -13.67 -14.81 0.20
CA GLY A 285 -13.88 -13.43 -0.21
C GLY A 285 -14.90 -13.32 -1.33
N THR A 286 -15.79 -12.33 -1.26
CA THR A 286 -16.73 -12.01 -2.35
C THR A 286 -15.97 -11.47 -3.57
N GLY A 287 -16.25 -12.04 -4.75
CA GLY A 287 -15.58 -11.70 -6.01
C GLY A 287 -16.49 -11.07 -7.06
N ILE A 288 -17.46 -10.24 -6.68
CA ILE A 288 -18.34 -9.55 -7.64
C ILE A 288 -17.58 -8.36 -8.25
N THR A 289 -17.15 -8.46 -9.50
CA THR A 289 -16.31 -7.44 -10.14
C THR A 289 -17.05 -6.16 -10.52
N PHE A 290 -18.38 -6.23 -10.67
CA PHE A 290 -19.26 -5.07 -10.72
C PHE A 290 -20.64 -5.46 -10.21
N ASN A 291 -21.17 -4.72 -9.25
CA ASN A 291 -22.49 -4.97 -8.71
C ASN A 291 -23.49 -3.91 -9.17
N THR A 292 -24.40 -4.28 -10.07
CA THR A 292 -25.52 -3.39 -10.46
C THR A 292 -26.71 -3.50 -9.50
N GLY A 293 -26.76 -4.52 -8.64
CA GLY A 293 -27.95 -4.92 -7.90
C GLY A 293 -28.90 -5.85 -8.66
N GLY A 294 -28.65 -6.10 -9.95
CA GLY A 294 -29.51 -6.94 -10.80
C GLY A 294 -30.88 -6.29 -11.02
N LEU A 295 -31.96 -7.06 -10.80
CA LEU A 295 -33.33 -6.54 -10.89
C LEU A 295 -33.61 -5.46 -9.84
N CYS A 296 -32.99 -5.55 -8.66
CA CYS A 296 -33.03 -4.55 -7.62
C CYS A 296 -31.90 -3.55 -7.83
N LEU A 297 -32.03 -2.72 -8.88
CA LEU A 297 -30.97 -1.85 -9.35
C LEU A 297 -30.48 -0.88 -8.25
N ILE A 298 -29.17 -0.79 -8.10
CA ILE A 298 -28.50 0.19 -7.23
C ILE A 298 -28.68 1.60 -7.81
N GLU A 299 -28.88 2.57 -6.93
CA GLU A 299 -29.06 3.98 -7.31
C GLU A 299 -27.87 4.51 -8.13
N PRO A 300 -28.12 5.32 -9.18
CA PRO A 300 -27.06 5.83 -10.05
C PRO A 300 -25.92 6.58 -9.32
N SER A 301 -26.23 7.25 -8.21
CA SER A 301 -25.24 7.97 -7.40
C SER A 301 -24.23 7.05 -6.70
N LYS A 302 -24.58 5.77 -6.49
CA LYS A 302 -23.77 4.78 -5.77
C LYS A 302 -23.15 3.72 -6.69
N ILE A 303 -23.57 3.66 -7.95
CA ILE A 303 -23.20 2.58 -8.86
C ILE A 303 -21.71 2.62 -9.25
N ALA A 304 -21.10 3.81 -9.27
CA ALA A 304 -19.69 3.97 -9.64
C ALA A 304 -18.73 3.26 -8.66
N GLU A 305 -19.07 3.21 -7.37
CA GLU A 305 -18.27 2.56 -6.33
C GLU A 305 -18.37 1.04 -6.38
N GLN A 306 -19.38 0.50 -7.08
CA GLN A 306 -19.64 -0.94 -7.15
C GLN A 306 -18.61 -1.72 -7.97
N LYS A 307 -17.64 -1.03 -8.60
CA LYS A 307 -16.42 -1.67 -9.13
C LYS A 307 -15.60 -2.38 -8.05
N ALA A 308 -15.71 -1.91 -6.80
CA ALA A 308 -15.01 -2.47 -5.65
C ALA A 308 -15.83 -3.54 -4.89
N ALA A 309 -16.94 -4.03 -5.45
CA ALA A 309 -17.75 -5.08 -4.81
C ALA A 309 -17.01 -6.42 -4.62
N MET A 310 -15.83 -6.56 -5.23
CA MET A 310 -14.91 -7.68 -5.09
C MET A 310 -13.86 -7.48 -3.97
N THR A 311 -13.99 -6.43 -3.15
CA THR A 311 -13.00 -6.10 -2.10
C THR A 311 -12.70 -7.28 -1.18
N GLY A 312 -13.71 -8.10 -0.84
CA GLY A 312 -13.49 -9.30 -0.03
C GLY A 312 -12.54 -10.31 -0.69
N GLY A 313 -12.69 -10.56 -2.00
CA GLY A 313 -11.74 -11.37 -2.75
C GLY A 313 -10.36 -10.71 -2.85
N ALA A 314 -10.31 -9.40 -3.07
CA ALA A 314 -9.08 -8.62 -3.15
C ALA A 314 -8.25 -8.71 -1.86
N THR A 315 -8.91 -8.60 -0.70
CA THR A 315 -8.26 -8.66 0.60
C THR A 315 -7.77 -10.06 0.91
N VAL A 316 -8.50 -11.12 0.53
CA VAL A 316 -8.01 -12.50 0.68
C VAL A 316 -6.74 -12.71 -0.15
N VAL A 317 -6.72 -12.28 -1.41
CA VAL A 317 -5.53 -12.36 -2.27
C VAL A 317 -4.36 -11.58 -1.66
N ALA A 318 -4.61 -10.36 -1.16
CA ALA A 318 -3.59 -9.55 -0.51
C ALA A 318 -3.04 -10.18 0.78
N THR A 319 -3.90 -10.78 1.62
CA THR A 319 -3.48 -11.43 2.87
C THR A 319 -2.59 -12.66 2.64
N ILE A 320 -2.80 -13.37 1.52
CA ILE A 320 -1.99 -14.55 1.17
C ILE A 320 -0.63 -14.15 0.58
N ARG A 321 -0.49 -12.93 0.04
CA ARG A 321 0.71 -12.44 -0.65
C ARG A 321 1.81 -12.03 0.32
#